data_AF-A0A955U845-F1
#
_entry.id   AF-A0A955U845-F1
#
_cell.length_a   1.000
_cell.length_b   1.000
_cell.length_c   1.000
_cell.angle_alpha   90.00
_cell.angle_beta   90.00
_cell.angle_gamma   90.00
#
_symmetry.space_group_name_H-M   'P 1'
#
loop_
_entity.id
_entity.type
_entity.pdbx_description
1 polymer ?
#
loop_
_entity_poly.entity_id
_entity_poly.type
_entity_poly.pdbx_seq_one_letter_code
_entity_poly.pdbx_strand_id
1 'polypeptide(L)'
;MREASAFVLDRLVRVSMGPITLLLGATLLGIRDREVLVAAAAFGAAMWLPTTALLFRLTFFPRLADPGMLDRSDRPFSVSDLRLLLRTRLAEHLLGTLPLLLLVTATQRLLDVWVAGLVALTGTTSVVWRMLRVFLDIAVQDADLDTAVGQHRRAIARLGFLSRLPGFGDPGWMVLARAHFRDGNPAGSVDALNHVRRSDWRIAGLRAQMGIAVLPEEELERTRDELADGDPEQASIALVIDGMLRLRRGLRLEPRHVEHFNTLPEGEPRRLGALLVAADEAPTDPGAAAARLRSAGIDRARLEAMRGNWPAVAARIEPLLPEPPPGRVR
;
A
#
# COMPACT_ATOMS: atom_id res chain seq x y z
N MET A 1 -0.11 -30.53 11.70
CA MET A 1 -1.24 -31.25 11.07
C MET A 1 -2.49 -30.38 10.88
N ARG A 2 -2.98 -29.65 11.89
CA ARG A 2 -4.20 -28.81 11.76
C ARG A 2 -4.16 -27.79 10.61
N GLU A 3 -3.03 -27.10 10.42
CA GLU A 3 -2.86 -26.10 9.34
C GLU A 3 -2.85 -26.73 7.94
N ALA A 4 -2.21 -27.90 7.79
CA ALA A 4 -2.20 -28.64 6.53
C ALA A 4 -3.61 -29.14 6.16
N SER A 5 -4.36 -29.66 7.14
CA SER A 5 -5.75 -30.08 6.93
C SER A 5 -6.65 -28.89 6.57
N ALA A 6 -6.49 -27.75 7.24
CA ALA A 6 -7.24 -26.52 6.94
C ALA A 6 -6.92 -25.98 5.54
N PHE A 7 -5.65 -25.99 5.14
CA PHE A 7 -5.23 -25.62 3.79
C PHE A 7 -5.89 -26.53 2.75
N VAL A 8 -5.77 -27.86 2.91
CA VAL A 8 -6.36 -28.82 1.97
C VAL A 8 -7.88 -28.63 1.86
N LEU A 9 -8.58 -28.40 2.97
CA LEU A 9 -10.02 -28.18 2.96
C LEU A 9 -10.42 -26.91 2.20
N ASP A 10 -9.76 -25.77 2.47
CA ASP A 10 -10.01 -24.51 1.74
C ASP A 10 -9.73 -24.68 0.23
N ARG A 11 -8.64 -25.38 -0.12
CA ARG A 11 -8.30 -25.66 -1.52
C ARG A 11 -9.33 -26.54 -2.21
N LEU A 12 -9.80 -27.62 -1.56
CA LEU A 12 -10.82 -28.49 -2.14
C LEU A 12 -12.09 -27.70 -2.48
N VAL A 13 -12.53 -26.83 -1.58
CA VAL A 13 -13.68 -25.95 -1.83
C VAL A 13 -13.42 -25.04 -3.03
N ARG A 14 -12.29 -24.33 -3.06
CA ARG A 14 -11.99 -23.38 -4.14
C ARG A 14 -11.77 -24.04 -5.50
N VAL A 15 -11.03 -25.14 -5.55
CA VAL A 15 -10.77 -25.90 -6.77
C VAL A 15 -12.06 -26.50 -7.33
N SER A 16 -13.02 -26.88 -6.48
CA SER A 16 -14.31 -27.42 -6.94
C SER A 16 -15.20 -26.40 -7.68
N MET A 17 -15.04 -25.11 -7.39
CA MET A 17 -15.85 -24.05 -8.01
C MET A 17 -15.61 -23.91 -9.52
N GLY A 18 -14.37 -24.10 -9.98
CA GLY A 18 -14.03 -24.03 -11.40
C GLY A 18 -14.76 -25.07 -12.26
N PRO A 19 -14.59 -26.37 -11.99
CA PRO A 19 -15.34 -27.46 -12.62
C PRO A 19 -16.85 -27.28 -12.55
N ILE A 20 -17.40 -26.89 -11.40
CA ILE A 20 -18.86 -26.67 -11.24
C ILE A 20 -19.35 -25.57 -12.19
N THR A 21 -18.64 -24.45 -12.27
CA THR A 21 -19.07 -23.31 -13.09
C THR A 21 -18.94 -23.60 -14.59
N LEU A 22 -17.88 -24.31 -15.00
CA LEU A 22 -17.71 -24.71 -16.40
C LEU A 22 -18.73 -25.78 -16.84
N LEU A 23 -19.00 -26.77 -15.99
CA LEU A 23 -20.04 -27.78 -16.23
C LEU A 23 -21.41 -27.13 -16.36
N LEU A 24 -21.75 -26.20 -15.46
CA LEU A 24 -23.00 -25.47 -15.50
C LEU A 24 -23.12 -24.63 -16.78
N GLY A 25 -22.07 -23.87 -17.13
CA GLY A 25 -22.03 -23.09 -18.36
C GLY A 25 -22.18 -23.93 -19.63
N ALA A 26 -21.45 -25.04 -19.74
CA ALA A 26 -21.54 -25.97 -20.87
C ALA A 26 -22.95 -26.59 -21.00
N THR A 27 -23.54 -26.98 -19.86
CA THR A 27 -24.91 -27.53 -19.83
C THR A 27 -25.94 -26.50 -20.29
N LEU A 28 -25.82 -25.24 -19.84
CA LEU A 28 -26.68 -24.14 -20.26
C LEU A 28 -26.53 -23.79 -21.75
N LEU A 29 -25.35 -24.03 -22.34
CA LEU A 29 -25.11 -23.89 -23.77
C LEU A 29 -25.67 -25.04 -24.62
N GLY A 30 -26.28 -26.06 -23.98
CA GLY A 30 -26.86 -27.21 -24.65
C GLY A 30 -25.87 -28.34 -24.94
N ILE A 31 -24.64 -28.27 -24.41
CA ILE A 31 -23.64 -29.33 -24.57
C ILE A 31 -24.05 -30.51 -23.69
N ARG A 32 -24.34 -31.65 -24.32
CA ARG A 32 -24.74 -32.91 -23.65
C ARG A 32 -23.71 -34.03 -23.81
N ASP A 33 -22.69 -33.80 -24.62
CA ASP A 33 -21.60 -34.76 -24.82
C ASP A 33 -20.82 -34.95 -23.51
N ARG A 34 -20.83 -36.19 -23.02
CA ARG A 34 -20.18 -36.57 -21.75
C ARG A 34 -18.68 -36.36 -21.80
N GLU A 35 -18.03 -36.63 -22.94
CA GLU A 35 -16.58 -36.49 -23.07
C GLU A 35 -16.19 -35.03 -22.98
N VAL A 36 -16.95 -34.14 -23.63
CA VAL A 36 -16.75 -32.69 -23.56
C VAL A 36 -16.97 -32.15 -22.14
N LEU A 37 -17.99 -32.63 -21.44
CA LEU A 37 -18.27 -32.21 -20.06
C LEU A 37 -17.19 -32.67 -19.08
N VAL A 38 -16.70 -33.92 -19.22
CA VAL A 38 -15.59 -34.44 -18.41
C VAL A 38 -14.30 -33.68 -18.71
N ALA A 39 -14.00 -33.41 -19.98
CA ALA A 39 -12.84 -32.62 -20.38
C ALA A 39 -12.92 -31.18 -19.82
N ALA A 40 -14.08 -30.54 -19.86
CA ALA A 40 -14.29 -29.20 -19.29
C ALA A 40 -14.12 -29.18 -17.76
N ALA A 41 -14.61 -30.21 -17.06
CA ALA A 41 -14.43 -30.35 -15.62
C ALA A 41 -12.96 -30.59 -15.24
N ALA A 42 -12.27 -31.48 -15.96
CA ALA A 42 -10.86 -31.77 -15.75
C ALA A 42 -9.98 -30.55 -16.04
N PHE A 43 -10.25 -29.84 -17.14
CA PHE A 43 -9.59 -28.58 -17.47
C PHE A 43 -9.84 -27.53 -16.38
N GLY A 44 -11.10 -27.39 -15.94
CA GLY A 44 -11.50 -26.53 -14.84
C GLY A 44 -10.70 -26.77 -13.58
N ALA A 45 -10.49 -28.02 -13.19
CA ALA A 45 -9.70 -28.40 -12.02
C ALA A 45 -8.20 -28.13 -12.23
N ALA A 46 -7.68 -28.48 -13.41
CA ALA A 46 -6.27 -28.33 -13.76
C ALA A 46 -5.80 -26.87 -13.71
N MET A 47 -6.66 -25.90 -14.07
CA MET A 47 -6.33 -24.47 -14.00
C MET A 47 -5.99 -23.98 -12.59
N TRP A 48 -6.46 -24.66 -11.54
CA TRP A 48 -6.16 -24.29 -10.14
C TRP A 48 -4.90 -24.97 -9.58
N LEU A 49 -4.32 -25.94 -10.28
CA LEU A 49 -3.13 -26.65 -9.80
C LEU A 49 -1.92 -25.71 -9.60
N PRO A 50 -1.60 -24.79 -10.54
CA PRO A 50 -0.45 -23.90 -10.36
C PRO A 50 -0.61 -22.98 -9.15
N THR A 51 -1.78 -22.35 -8.96
CA THR A 51 -2.01 -21.46 -7.81
C THR A 51 -2.02 -22.23 -6.49
N THR A 52 -2.58 -23.45 -6.48
CA THR A 52 -2.55 -24.34 -5.31
C THR A 52 -1.12 -24.73 -4.92
N ALA A 53 -0.30 -25.12 -5.88
CA ALA A 53 1.09 -25.49 -5.64
C ALA A 53 1.91 -24.29 -5.13
N LEU A 54 1.70 -23.10 -5.70
CA LEU A 54 2.37 -21.88 -5.26
C LEU A 54 1.95 -21.46 -3.84
N LEU A 55 0.66 -21.51 -3.51
CA LEU A 55 0.19 -21.22 -2.15
C LEU A 55 0.72 -22.25 -1.15
N PHE A 56 0.72 -23.53 -1.49
CA PHE A 56 1.30 -24.57 -0.65
C PHE A 56 2.78 -24.28 -0.37
N ARG A 57 3.55 -23.95 -1.41
CA ARG A 57 4.95 -23.54 -1.26
C ARG A 57 5.10 -22.33 -0.35
N LEU A 58 4.27 -21.30 -0.51
CA LEU A 58 4.30 -20.09 0.30
C LEU A 58 3.93 -20.33 1.77
N THR A 59 2.98 -21.23 2.03
CA THR A 59 2.52 -21.54 3.40
C THR A 59 3.51 -22.41 4.16
N PHE A 60 4.07 -23.45 3.53
CA PHE A 60 4.88 -24.45 4.22
C PHE A 60 6.39 -24.30 3.99
N PHE A 61 6.80 -23.63 2.92
CA PHE A 61 8.21 -23.46 2.54
C PHE A 61 8.52 -22.00 2.12
N PRO A 62 8.28 -21.02 3.00
CA PRO A 62 8.60 -19.64 2.71
C PRO A 62 10.11 -19.45 2.50
N ARG A 63 10.47 -18.49 1.65
CA ARG A 63 11.87 -18.07 1.45
C ARG A 63 12.39 -17.35 2.68
N LEU A 64 13.73 -17.28 2.76
CA LEU A 64 14.41 -16.44 3.73
C LEU A 64 13.90 -15.00 3.63
N ALA A 65 13.63 -14.42 4.80
CA ALA A 65 13.10 -13.07 4.90
C ALA A 65 14.12 -12.02 4.46
N ASP A 66 13.61 -10.92 3.90
CA ASP A 66 14.44 -9.79 3.54
C ASP A 66 14.85 -9.02 4.81
N PRO A 67 16.13 -8.61 4.96
CA PRO A 67 16.59 -7.89 6.14
C PRO A 67 15.78 -6.60 6.38
N GLY A 68 15.18 -6.48 7.57
CA GLY A 68 14.41 -5.30 7.97
C GLY A 68 12.94 -5.29 7.54
N MET A 69 12.45 -6.35 6.88
CA MET A 69 11.04 -6.47 6.49
C MET A 69 10.27 -7.31 7.51
N LEU A 70 9.55 -6.64 8.41
CA LEU A 70 8.78 -7.23 9.50
C LEU A 70 7.29 -6.91 9.33
N ASP A 71 6.43 -7.90 9.55
CA ASP A 71 4.98 -7.69 9.54
C ASP A 71 4.50 -6.98 10.82
N ARG A 72 3.19 -6.77 10.96
CA ARG A 72 2.61 -6.12 12.17
C ARG A 72 2.80 -6.92 13.46
N SER A 73 3.26 -8.16 13.38
CA SER A 73 3.55 -9.05 14.49
C SER A 73 5.05 -9.31 14.61
N ASP A 74 5.89 -8.42 14.06
CA ASP A 74 7.34 -8.50 13.99
C ASP A 74 7.88 -9.78 13.33
N ARG A 75 7.06 -10.44 12.50
CA ARG A 75 7.51 -11.64 11.79
C ARG A 75 8.23 -11.24 10.51
N PRO A 76 9.43 -11.77 10.29
CA PRO A 76 10.21 -11.42 9.12
C PRO A 76 9.60 -12.08 7.87
N PHE A 77 9.52 -11.33 6.76
CA PHE A 77 8.92 -11.83 5.52
C PHE A 77 9.80 -11.58 4.28
N SER A 78 9.61 -12.40 3.25
CA SER A 78 10.23 -12.19 1.93
C SER A 78 9.30 -11.41 1.02
N VAL A 79 9.81 -10.33 0.43
CA VAL A 79 9.15 -9.53 -0.60
C VAL A 79 8.84 -10.40 -1.81
N SER A 80 9.75 -11.30 -2.18
CA SER A 80 9.52 -12.22 -3.31
C SER A 80 8.31 -13.14 -3.07
N ASP A 81 8.11 -13.58 -1.83
CA ASP A 81 6.97 -14.41 -1.43
C ASP A 81 5.68 -13.62 -1.36
N LEU A 82 5.72 -12.38 -0.85
CA LEU A 82 4.57 -11.48 -0.88
C LEU A 82 4.13 -11.16 -2.31
N ARG A 83 5.07 -10.85 -3.21
CA ARG A 83 4.75 -10.62 -4.62
C ARG A 83 4.14 -11.87 -5.27
N LEU A 84 4.67 -13.04 -4.96
CA LEU A 84 4.12 -14.29 -5.47
C LEU A 84 2.71 -14.54 -4.91
N LEU A 85 2.47 -14.26 -3.63
CA LEU A 85 1.15 -14.35 -3.01
C LEU A 85 0.14 -13.41 -3.66
N LEU A 86 0.53 -12.15 -3.89
CA LEU A 86 -0.29 -11.15 -4.58
C LEU A 86 -0.68 -11.60 -5.99
N ARG A 87 0.30 -12.05 -6.79
CA ARG A 87 0.04 -12.58 -8.14
C ARG A 87 -0.83 -13.82 -8.14
N THR A 88 -0.64 -14.68 -7.14
CA THR A 88 -1.43 -15.90 -6.99
C THR A 88 -2.87 -15.56 -6.63
N ARG A 89 -3.10 -14.59 -5.73
CA ARG A 89 -4.44 -14.07 -5.41
C ARG A 89 -5.13 -13.44 -6.62
N LEU A 90 -4.38 -12.68 -7.44
CA LEU A 90 -4.91 -12.14 -8.70
C LEU A 90 -5.33 -13.28 -9.63
N ALA A 91 -4.46 -14.26 -9.84
CA ALA A 91 -4.74 -15.41 -10.69
C ALA A 91 -5.98 -16.18 -10.21
N GLU A 92 -6.10 -16.45 -8.90
CA GLU A 92 -7.29 -17.10 -8.33
C GLU A 92 -8.55 -16.27 -8.50
N HIS A 93 -8.45 -14.95 -8.35
CA HIS A 93 -9.59 -14.07 -8.60
C HIS A 93 -10.04 -14.16 -10.06
N LEU A 94 -9.11 -14.04 -11.01
CA LEU A 94 -9.39 -14.13 -12.45
C LEU A 94 -9.97 -15.51 -12.81
N LEU A 95 -9.40 -16.60 -12.28
CA LEU A 95 -9.90 -17.96 -12.49
C LEU A 95 -11.29 -18.18 -11.91
N GLY A 96 -11.62 -17.52 -10.79
CA GLY A 96 -12.95 -17.56 -10.19
C GLY A 96 -13.98 -16.69 -10.91
N THR A 97 -13.57 -15.56 -11.52
CA THR A 97 -14.50 -14.61 -12.16
C THR A 97 -14.69 -14.83 -13.65
N LEU A 98 -13.68 -15.31 -14.38
CA LEU A 98 -13.78 -15.55 -15.83
C LEU A 98 -14.91 -16.54 -16.21
N PRO A 99 -15.13 -17.65 -15.48
CA PRO A 99 -16.26 -18.54 -15.75
C PRO A 99 -17.63 -17.87 -15.57
N LEU A 100 -17.73 -16.79 -14.78
CA LEU A 100 -18.99 -16.04 -14.66
C LEU A 100 -19.32 -15.29 -15.96
N LEU A 101 -18.34 -14.87 -16.75
CA LEU A 101 -18.59 -14.29 -18.08
C LEU A 101 -19.17 -15.34 -19.04
N LEU A 102 -18.70 -16.59 -18.94
CA LEU A 102 -19.29 -17.72 -19.67
C LEU A 102 -20.73 -17.98 -19.23
N LEU A 103 -21.03 -17.85 -17.93
CA LEU A 103 -22.39 -17.98 -17.43
C LEU A 103 -23.29 -16.85 -17.95
N VAL A 104 -22.83 -15.59 -17.89
CA VAL A 104 -23.57 -14.42 -18.40
C VAL A 104 -23.89 -14.62 -19.89
N THR A 105 -22.92 -15.02 -20.70
CA THR A 105 -23.13 -15.30 -22.14
C THR A 105 -24.04 -16.50 -22.39
N ALA A 106 -23.96 -17.57 -21.59
CA ALA A 106 -24.86 -18.72 -21.70
C ALA A 106 -26.31 -18.34 -21.36
N THR A 107 -26.53 -17.54 -20.31
CA THR A 107 -27.88 -17.10 -19.90
C THR A 107 -28.56 -16.19 -20.93
N GLN A 108 -27.82 -15.49 -21.79
CA GLN A 108 -28.40 -14.70 -22.88
C GLN A 108 -29.24 -15.55 -23.84
N ARG A 109 -28.92 -16.84 -24.01
CA ARG A 109 -29.68 -17.73 -24.89
C ARG A 109 -31.04 -18.14 -24.34
N LEU A 110 -31.30 -17.88 -23.06
CA LEU A 110 -32.50 -18.28 -22.34
C LEU A 110 -33.46 -17.12 -22.09
N LEU A 111 -33.15 -15.91 -22.57
CA LEU A 111 -33.85 -14.67 -22.27
C LEU A 111 -34.31 -13.98 -23.57
N ASP A 112 -35.40 -13.21 -23.49
CA ASP A 112 -35.82 -12.32 -24.57
C ASP A 112 -34.72 -11.31 -24.91
N VAL A 113 -34.63 -10.91 -26.19
CA VAL A 113 -33.51 -10.11 -26.76
C VAL A 113 -33.17 -8.87 -25.93
N TRP A 114 -34.18 -8.14 -25.43
CA TRP A 114 -33.97 -6.94 -24.61
C TRP A 114 -33.43 -7.25 -23.21
N VAL A 115 -33.93 -8.30 -22.57
CA VAL A 115 -33.49 -8.73 -21.24
C VAL A 115 -32.10 -9.35 -21.31
N ALA A 116 -31.85 -10.15 -22.35
CA ALA A 116 -30.53 -10.71 -22.67
C ALA A 116 -29.49 -9.61 -22.85
N GLY A 117 -29.81 -8.56 -23.63
CA GLY A 117 -28.92 -7.42 -23.84
C GLY A 117 -28.59 -6.65 -22.56
N LEU A 118 -29.58 -6.42 -21.69
CA LEU A 118 -29.36 -5.73 -20.41
C LEU A 118 -28.53 -6.58 -19.44
N VAL A 119 -28.82 -7.87 -19.32
CA VAL A 119 -28.07 -8.82 -18.46
C VAL A 119 -26.63 -8.99 -18.96
N ALA A 120 -26.44 -9.07 -20.29
CA ALA A 120 -25.13 -9.09 -20.92
C ALA A 120 -24.30 -7.87 -20.53
N LEU A 121 -24.87 -6.68 -20.74
CA LEU A 121 -24.17 -5.42 -20.52
C LEU A 121 -23.85 -5.21 -19.04
N THR A 122 -24.85 -5.35 -18.16
CA THR A 122 -24.68 -5.12 -16.71
C THR A 122 -23.80 -6.19 -16.07
N GLY A 123 -23.99 -7.47 -16.43
CA GLY A 123 -23.18 -8.58 -15.94
C GLY A 123 -21.72 -8.48 -16.37
N THR A 124 -21.48 -8.26 -17.67
CA THR A 124 -20.11 -8.11 -18.20
C THR A 124 -19.42 -6.90 -17.62
N THR A 125 -20.09 -5.74 -17.59
CA THR A 125 -19.51 -4.50 -17.03
C THR A 125 -19.18 -4.67 -15.55
N SER A 126 -20.06 -5.31 -14.77
CA SER A 126 -19.84 -5.56 -13.34
C SER A 126 -18.65 -6.49 -13.10
N VAL A 127 -18.51 -7.56 -13.89
CA VAL A 127 -17.38 -8.50 -13.78
C VAL A 127 -16.07 -7.82 -14.18
N VAL A 128 -16.04 -7.11 -15.32
CA VAL A 128 -14.86 -6.37 -15.79
C VAL A 128 -14.44 -5.32 -14.77
N TRP A 129 -15.38 -4.56 -14.23
CA TRP A 129 -15.12 -3.54 -13.23
C TRP A 129 -14.56 -4.13 -11.92
N ARG A 130 -15.08 -5.29 -11.49
CA ARG A 130 -14.57 -6.01 -10.33
C ARG A 130 -13.15 -6.52 -10.57
N MET A 131 -12.89 -7.11 -11.73
CA MET A 131 -11.54 -7.57 -12.12
C MET A 131 -10.55 -6.40 -12.15
N LEU A 132 -10.95 -5.26 -12.71
CA LEU A 132 -10.14 -4.04 -12.74
C LEU A 132 -9.81 -3.55 -11.32
N ARG A 133 -10.80 -3.49 -10.42
CA ARG A 133 -10.58 -3.08 -9.02
C ARG A 133 -9.58 -3.99 -8.30
N VAL A 134 -9.71 -5.30 -8.43
CA VAL A 134 -8.79 -6.26 -7.78
C VAL A 134 -7.40 -6.18 -8.39
N PHE A 135 -7.30 -6.02 -9.72
CA PHE A 135 -6.03 -5.78 -10.39
C PHE A 135 -5.34 -4.52 -9.88
N LEU A 136 -6.08 -3.40 -9.79
CA LEU A 136 -5.54 -2.13 -9.29
C LEU A 136 -5.08 -2.24 -7.83
N ASP A 137 -5.87 -2.86 -6.95
CA ASP A 137 -5.49 -3.06 -5.54
C ASP A 137 -4.20 -3.88 -5.42
N ILE A 138 -4.10 -4.98 -6.16
CA ILE A 138 -2.90 -5.82 -6.16
C ILE A 138 -1.69 -5.09 -6.75
N ALA A 139 -1.89 -4.30 -7.81
CA ALA A 139 -0.82 -3.52 -8.41
C ALA A 139 -0.32 -2.38 -7.49
N VAL A 140 -1.22 -1.77 -6.72
CA VAL A 140 -0.88 -0.79 -5.67
C VAL A 140 -0.10 -1.46 -4.55
N GLN A 141 -0.51 -2.65 -4.10
CA GLN A 141 0.24 -3.42 -3.09
C GLN A 141 1.62 -3.84 -3.58
N ASP A 142 1.78 -4.26 -4.85
CA ASP A 142 3.08 -4.58 -5.46
C ASP A 142 3.98 -3.33 -5.55
N ALA A 143 3.41 -2.16 -5.85
CA ALA A 143 4.14 -0.90 -5.85
C ALA A 143 4.52 -0.43 -4.43
N ASP A 144 3.67 -0.67 -3.42
CA ASP A 144 4.00 -0.36 -2.02
C ASP A 144 5.20 -1.21 -1.56
N LEU A 145 5.25 -2.49 -1.96
CA LEU A 145 6.43 -3.34 -1.77
C LEU A 145 7.67 -2.77 -2.47
N ASP A 146 7.55 -2.29 -3.71
CA ASP A 146 8.65 -1.59 -4.42
C ASP A 146 9.15 -0.40 -3.59
N THR A 147 8.25 0.41 -3.00
CA THR A 147 8.66 1.53 -2.15
C THR A 147 9.31 1.09 -0.85
N ALA A 148 8.93 -0.06 -0.28
CA ALA A 148 9.50 -0.58 0.96
C ALA A 148 10.94 -1.07 0.76
N VAL A 149 11.26 -1.63 -0.42
CA VAL A 149 12.61 -2.11 -0.76
C VAL A 149 13.52 -1.05 -1.41
N GLY A 150 13.09 0.21 -1.46
CA GLY A 150 13.89 1.30 -2.06
C GLY A 150 13.77 1.45 -3.58
N GLN A 151 12.87 0.71 -4.25
CA GLN A 151 12.64 0.80 -5.70
C GLN A 151 11.63 1.92 -6.05
N HIS A 152 11.85 3.14 -5.53
CA HIS A 152 10.90 4.25 -5.62
C HIS A 152 10.56 4.65 -7.06
N ARG A 153 11.57 4.78 -7.94
CA ARG A 153 11.35 5.13 -9.37
C ARG A 153 10.49 4.13 -10.11
N ARG A 154 10.64 2.84 -9.81
CA ARG A 154 9.82 1.77 -10.38
C ARG A 154 8.37 1.90 -9.92
N ALA A 155 8.17 2.14 -8.63
CA ALA A 155 6.86 2.38 -8.05
C ALA A 155 6.19 3.61 -8.69
N ILE A 156 6.92 4.72 -8.83
CA ILE A 156 6.43 5.97 -9.47
C ILE A 156 6.00 5.70 -10.92
N ALA A 157 6.86 5.09 -11.74
CA ALA A 157 6.55 4.82 -13.15
C ALA A 157 5.30 3.94 -13.30
N ARG A 158 5.19 2.90 -12.46
CA ARG A 158 4.05 1.99 -12.46
C ARG A 158 2.77 2.68 -12.00
N LEU A 159 2.79 3.34 -10.84
CA LEU A 159 1.62 4.01 -10.28
C LEU A 159 1.19 5.21 -11.12
N GLY A 160 2.12 5.94 -11.75
CA GLY A 160 1.82 7.02 -12.68
C GLY A 160 1.19 6.56 -14.00
N PHE A 161 1.41 5.30 -14.41
CA PHE A 161 0.63 4.68 -15.48
C PHE A 161 -0.77 4.28 -14.98
N LEU A 162 -0.84 3.62 -13.82
CA LEU A 162 -2.10 3.13 -13.25
C LEU A 162 -3.05 4.25 -12.82
N SER A 163 -2.53 5.43 -12.48
CA SER A 163 -3.33 6.60 -12.11
C SER A 163 -4.22 7.13 -13.23
N ARG A 164 -3.94 6.73 -14.47
CA ARG A 164 -4.76 7.06 -15.65
C ARG A 164 -5.96 6.12 -15.82
N LEU A 165 -6.00 5.02 -15.08
CA LEU A 165 -7.07 4.03 -15.18
C LEU A 165 -8.26 4.43 -14.29
N PRO A 166 -9.50 4.20 -14.77
CA PRO A 166 -10.68 4.46 -13.96
C PRO A 166 -10.68 3.55 -12.73
N GLY A 167 -10.99 4.13 -11.56
CA GLY A 167 -10.98 3.40 -10.30
C GLY A 167 -9.63 3.39 -9.57
N PHE A 168 -8.61 4.11 -10.07
CA PHE A 168 -7.42 4.40 -9.27
C PHE A 168 -7.81 5.27 -8.07
N GLY A 169 -7.84 4.65 -6.89
CA GLY A 169 -8.37 5.26 -5.67
C GLY A 169 -7.30 5.87 -4.78
N ASP A 170 -7.77 6.49 -3.70
CA ASP A 170 -6.93 7.11 -2.66
C ASP A 170 -5.74 6.27 -2.20
N PRO A 171 -5.84 4.93 -1.96
CA PRO A 171 -4.68 4.15 -1.56
C PRO A 171 -3.54 4.21 -2.58
N GLY A 172 -3.84 4.18 -3.89
CA GLY A 172 -2.85 4.27 -4.95
C GLY A 172 -2.15 5.63 -4.98
N TRP A 173 -2.93 6.70 -4.84
CA TRP A 173 -2.40 8.07 -4.73
C TRP A 173 -1.51 8.26 -3.50
N MET A 174 -1.88 7.66 -2.36
CA MET A 174 -1.05 7.70 -1.15
C MET A 174 0.29 6.96 -1.34
N VAL A 175 0.29 5.80 -2.00
CA VAL A 175 1.56 5.10 -2.30
C VAL A 175 2.40 5.91 -3.28
N LEU A 176 1.79 6.51 -4.30
CA LEU A 176 2.47 7.34 -5.29
C LEU A 176 3.12 8.57 -4.63
N ALA A 177 2.40 9.25 -3.75
CA ALA A 177 2.93 10.37 -2.98
C ALA A 177 4.15 9.94 -2.15
N ARG A 178 4.04 8.86 -1.36
CA ARG A 178 5.18 8.33 -0.59
C ARG A 178 6.36 7.97 -1.48
N ALA A 179 6.12 7.40 -2.66
CA ALA A 179 7.17 7.05 -3.60
C ALA A 179 7.90 8.30 -4.11
N HIS A 180 7.16 9.35 -4.52
CA HIS A 180 7.72 10.63 -4.92
C HIS A 180 8.54 11.30 -3.82
N PHE A 181 8.02 11.35 -2.60
CA PHE A 181 8.74 11.91 -1.46
C PHE A 181 10.04 11.15 -1.18
N ARG A 182 10.01 9.81 -1.16
CA ARG A 182 11.22 9.00 -0.95
C ARG A 182 12.23 9.09 -2.09
N ASP A 183 11.80 9.41 -3.31
CA ASP A 183 12.69 9.69 -4.45
C ASP A 183 13.24 11.13 -4.46
N GLY A 184 12.87 11.96 -3.47
CA GLY A 184 13.30 13.36 -3.38
C GLY A 184 12.54 14.29 -4.35
N ASN A 185 11.33 13.91 -4.78
CA ASN A 185 10.43 14.74 -5.58
C ASN A 185 9.22 15.20 -4.74
N PRO A 186 9.40 16.19 -3.85
CA PRO A 186 8.32 16.59 -2.95
C PRO A 186 7.18 17.29 -3.70
N ALA A 187 7.44 17.97 -4.83
CA ALA A 187 6.40 18.58 -5.67
C ALA A 187 5.44 17.52 -6.26
N GLY A 188 5.98 16.45 -6.84
CA GLY A 188 5.17 15.32 -7.32
C GLY A 188 4.44 14.60 -6.19
N SER A 189 4.98 14.65 -4.97
CA SER A 189 4.33 14.10 -3.79
C SER A 189 3.08 14.88 -3.39
N VAL A 190 3.17 16.22 -3.39
CA VAL A 190 2.02 17.10 -3.10
C VAL A 190 0.97 16.98 -4.20
N ASP A 191 1.37 16.96 -5.47
CA ASP A 191 0.44 16.75 -6.60
C ASP A 191 -0.34 15.44 -6.46
N ALA A 192 0.34 14.34 -6.14
CA ALA A 192 -0.32 13.05 -5.89
C ALA A 192 -1.30 13.11 -4.70
N LEU A 193 -0.96 13.85 -3.62
CA LEU A 193 -1.86 14.02 -2.47
C LEU A 193 -3.07 14.89 -2.77
N ASN A 194 -3.00 15.83 -3.71
CA ASN A 194 -4.14 16.66 -4.11
C ASN A 194 -5.25 15.84 -4.79
N HIS A 195 -4.91 14.67 -5.33
CA HIS A 195 -5.87 13.73 -5.90
C HIS A 195 -6.57 12.84 -4.85
N VAL A 196 -6.07 12.81 -3.61
CA VAL A 196 -6.67 12.04 -2.52
C VAL A 196 -7.90 12.76 -1.98
N ARG A 197 -9.06 12.12 -2.07
CA ARG A 197 -10.35 12.70 -1.65
C ARG A 197 -10.60 12.59 -0.16
N ARG A 198 -9.99 11.60 0.51
CA ARG A 198 -10.03 11.48 1.97
C ARG A 198 -9.29 12.64 2.63
N SER A 199 -9.86 13.11 3.74
CA SER A 199 -9.34 14.20 4.55
C SER A 199 -9.12 13.72 5.98
N ASP A 200 -8.40 12.61 6.14
CA ASP A 200 -7.98 12.17 7.48
C ASP A 200 -6.63 12.79 7.86
N TRP A 201 -6.33 12.78 9.14
CA TRP A 201 -5.12 13.34 9.73
C TRP A 201 -3.85 12.72 9.21
N ARG A 202 -3.91 11.48 8.71
CA ARG A 202 -2.75 10.83 8.09
C ARG A 202 -2.42 11.52 6.78
N ILE A 203 -3.43 11.83 5.98
CA ILE A 203 -3.27 12.53 4.70
C ILE A 203 -2.87 13.98 4.95
N ALA A 204 -3.50 14.65 5.90
CA ALA A 204 -3.15 16.04 6.20
C ALA A 204 -1.78 16.17 6.89
N GLY A 205 -1.39 15.22 7.75
CA GLY A 205 -0.04 15.13 8.30
C GLY A 205 1.02 14.83 7.23
N LEU A 206 0.70 13.96 6.25
CA LEU A 206 1.56 13.75 5.08
C LEU A 206 1.63 15.00 4.19
N ARG A 207 0.51 15.71 3.97
CA ARG A 207 0.46 16.99 3.25
C ARG A 207 1.30 18.05 3.97
N ALA A 208 1.22 18.15 5.29
CA ALA A 208 2.07 19.03 6.09
C ALA A 208 3.55 18.66 5.94
N GLN A 209 3.86 17.37 6.06
CA GLN A 209 5.22 16.87 5.95
C GLN A 209 5.84 17.16 4.58
N MET A 210 5.08 16.89 3.52
CA MET A 210 5.53 17.04 2.13
C MET A 210 5.46 18.51 1.68
N GLY A 211 4.42 19.23 2.11
CA GLY A 211 4.21 20.64 1.85
C GLY A 211 5.32 21.50 2.40
N ILE A 212 5.87 21.19 3.58
CA ILE A 212 7.00 21.97 4.14
C ILE A 212 8.26 21.88 3.29
N ALA A 213 8.42 20.83 2.49
CA ALA A 213 9.53 20.68 1.56
C ALA A 213 9.35 21.47 0.24
N VAL A 214 8.15 21.95 -0.09
CA VAL A 214 7.83 22.56 -1.41
C VAL A 214 7.22 23.95 -1.30
N LEU A 215 6.31 24.14 -0.35
CA LEU A 215 5.47 25.32 -0.26
C LEU A 215 6.27 26.50 0.31
N PRO A 216 5.97 27.73 -0.17
CA PRO A 216 6.43 28.95 0.48
C PRO A 216 6.02 28.98 1.94
N GLU A 217 6.83 29.62 2.76
CA GLU A 217 6.60 29.74 4.20
C GLU A 217 5.25 30.40 4.52
N GLU A 218 4.90 31.44 3.76
CA GLU A 218 3.63 32.18 3.87
C GLU A 218 2.41 31.27 3.63
N GLU A 219 2.50 30.33 2.69
CA GLU A 219 1.41 29.40 2.39
C GLU A 219 1.25 28.38 3.52
N LEU A 220 2.35 27.92 4.10
CA LEU A 220 2.35 27.02 5.26
C LEU A 220 1.79 27.69 6.51
N GLU A 221 2.12 28.97 6.73
CA GLU A 221 1.54 29.75 7.82
C GLU A 221 0.05 29.94 7.65
N ARG A 222 -0.40 30.29 6.44
CA ARG A 222 -1.83 30.39 6.14
C ARG A 222 -2.55 29.06 6.39
N THR A 223 -2.00 27.93 5.90
CA THR A 223 -2.59 26.61 6.13
C THR A 223 -2.59 26.23 7.61
N ARG A 224 -1.53 26.56 8.37
CA ARG A 224 -1.51 26.37 9.82
C ARG A 224 -2.66 27.14 10.47
N ASP A 225 -2.82 28.42 10.13
CA ASP A 225 -3.81 29.29 10.75
C ASP A 225 -5.24 28.84 10.41
N GLU A 226 -5.49 28.44 9.16
CA GLU A 226 -6.78 27.86 8.73
C GLU A 226 -7.12 26.56 9.49
N LEU A 227 -6.12 25.74 9.82
CA LEU A 227 -6.32 24.47 10.52
C LEU A 227 -6.36 24.62 12.05
N ALA A 228 -5.77 25.68 12.60
CA ALA A 228 -5.68 25.90 14.05
C ALA A 228 -7.06 26.09 14.69
N ASP A 229 -7.99 26.72 13.97
CA ASP A 229 -9.38 26.96 14.40
C ASP A 229 -10.33 25.82 14.01
N GLY A 230 -9.78 24.74 13.44
CA GLY A 230 -10.53 23.59 12.97
C GLY A 230 -10.97 22.61 14.07
N ASP A 231 -11.42 21.43 13.65
CA ASP A 231 -11.67 20.33 14.57
C ASP A 231 -10.36 19.87 15.28
N PRO A 232 -10.42 19.05 16.34
CA PRO A 232 -9.22 18.61 17.09
C PRO A 232 -8.17 17.93 16.22
N GLU A 233 -8.60 17.35 15.10
CA GLU A 233 -7.76 16.67 14.13
C GLU A 233 -6.96 17.69 13.30
N GLN A 234 -7.63 18.73 12.81
CA GLN A 234 -7.03 19.88 12.14
C GLN A 234 -6.07 20.67 13.05
N ALA A 235 -6.46 20.91 14.30
CA ALA A 235 -5.60 21.58 15.27
C ALA A 235 -4.30 20.78 15.55
N SER A 236 -4.38 19.45 15.54
CA SER A 236 -3.19 18.56 15.62
C SER A 236 -2.26 18.75 14.41
N ILE A 237 -2.80 18.85 13.20
CA ILE A 237 -2.01 19.09 11.99
C ILE A 237 -1.37 20.47 12.02
N ALA A 238 -2.10 21.49 12.49
CA ALA A 238 -1.57 22.84 12.68
C ALA A 238 -0.34 22.85 13.62
N LEU A 239 -0.39 22.09 14.73
CA LEU A 239 0.76 21.91 15.62
C LEU A 239 1.96 21.23 14.95
N VAL A 240 1.71 20.25 14.07
CA VAL A 240 2.79 19.61 13.29
C VAL A 240 3.44 20.63 12.34
N ILE A 241 2.63 21.42 11.62
CA ILE A 241 3.12 22.45 10.70
C ILE A 241 3.92 23.51 11.46
N ASP A 242 3.39 24.01 12.59
CA ASP A 242 4.08 25.02 13.41
C ASP A 242 5.41 24.51 13.94
N GLY A 243 5.43 23.30 14.53
CA GLY A 243 6.66 22.69 15.04
C GLY A 243 7.73 22.52 13.95
N MET A 244 7.33 22.09 12.76
CA MET A 244 8.25 21.97 11.63
C MET A 244 8.73 23.33 11.09
N LEU A 245 7.86 24.34 11.00
CA LEU A 245 8.25 25.71 10.63
C LEU A 245 9.25 26.31 11.62
N ARG A 246 9.02 26.10 12.92
CA ARG A 246 9.96 26.53 13.97
C ARG A 246 11.32 25.90 13.80
N LEU A 247 11.39 24.59 13.60
CA LEU A 247 12.65 23.88 13.34
C LEU A 247 13.34 24.37 12.06
N ARG A 248 12.58 24.64 10.99
CA ARG A 248 13.10 25.23 9.74
C ARG A 248 13.71 26.61 9.98
N ARG A 249 13.09 27.43 10.82
CA ARG A 249 13.58 28.76 11.26
C ARG A 249 14.73 28.69 12.27
N GLY A 250 15.15 27.50 12.67
CA GLY A 250 16.19 27.32 13.67
C GLY A 250 15.70 27.45 15.12
N LEU A 251 14.40 27.67 15.34
CA LEU A 251 13.79 27.90 16.64
C LEU A 251 13.55 26.60 17.40
N ARG A 252 13.42 26.72 18.73
CA ARG A 252 13.05 25.62 19.63
C ARG A 252 11.57 25.28 19.52
N LEU A 253 11.23 24.00 19.68
CA LEU A 253 9.84 23.57 19.88
C LEU A 253 9.31 24.09 21.22
N GLU A 254 8.04 24.51 21.23
CA GLU A 254 7.34 24.85 22.49
C GLU A 254 6.86 23.59 23.23
N PRO A 255 6.65 23.64 24.56
CA PRO A 255 6.23 22.48 25.35
C PRO A 255 4.98 21.76 24.80
N ARG A 256 3.99 22.53 24.32
CA ARG A 256 2.78 21.99 23.68
C ARG A 256 3.06 21.11 22.46
N HIS A 257 4.11 21.39 21.68
CA HIS A 257 4.52 20.55 20.55
C HIS A 257 5.07 19.22 21.04
N VAL A 258 5.94 19.25 22.06
CA VAL A 258 6.56 18.06 22.62
C VAL A 258 5.50 17.15 23.24
N GLU A 259 4.57 17.70 24.02
CA GLU A 259 3.43 16.98 24.58
C GLU A 259 2.56 16.36 23.49
N HIS A 260 2.24 17.14 22.46
CA HIS A 260 1.44 16.66 21.33
C HIS A 260 2.14 15.51 20.59
N PHE A 261 3.41 15.66 20.22
CA PHE A 261 4.17 14.64 19.51
C PHE A 261 4.35 13.35 20.30
N ASN A 262 4.43 13.42 21.64
CA ASN A 262 4.48 12.25 22.50
C ASN A 262 3.13 11.52 22.62
N THR A 263 2.01 12.17 22.32
CA THR A 263 0.66 11.58 22.39
C THR A 263 0.17 11.04 21.04
N LEU A 264 0.94 11.21 19.96
CA LEU A 264 0.57 10.69 18.64
C LEU A 264 0.45 9.14 18.64
N PRO A 265 -0.52 8.60 17.88
CA PRO A 265 -0.73 7.17 17.77
C PRO A 265 0.44 6.46 17.06
N GLU A 266 0.58 5.17 17.31
CA GLU A 266 1.66 4.35 16.75
C GLU A 266 1.70 4.35 15.22
N GLY A 267 2.91 4.27 14.67
CA GLY A 267 3.18 4.26 13.24
C GLY A 267 3.99 5.48 12.78
N GLU A 268 3.80 5.87 11.51
CA GLU A 268 4.50 7.02 10.90
C GLU A 268 4.34 8.34 11.68
N PRO A 269 3.20 8.64 12.31
CA PRO A 269 3.05 9.92 12.98
C PRO A 269 3.81 10.03 14.30
N ARG A 270 3.82 8.96 15.11
CA ARG A 270 4.74 8.88 16.27
C ARG A 270 6.20 8.94 15.84
N ARG A 271 6.56 8.31 14.71
CA ARG A 271 7.93 8.41 14.14
C ARG A 271 8.28 9.83 13.73
N LEU A 272 7.35 10.54 13.11
CA LEU A 272 7.49 11.95 12.77
C LEU A 272 7.68 12.80 14.03
N GLY A 273 6.79 12.67 15.02
CA GLY A 273 6.87 13.40 16.28
C GLY A 273 8.21 13.14 17.00
N ALA A 274 8.60 11.87 17.11
CA ALA A 274 9.89 11.48 17.71
C ALA A 274 11.08 12.13 16.99
N LEU A 275 11.01 12.26 15.67
CA LEU A 275 12.06 12.85 14.86
C LEU A 275 12.14 14.38 15.03
N LEU A 276 11.00 15.07 15.06
CA LEU A 276 10.97 16.53 15.30
C LEU A 276 11.47 16.87 16.70
N VAL A 277 11.03 16.10 17.71
CA VAL A 277 11.50 16.29 19.09
C VAL A 277 12.99 15.96 19.21
N ALA A 278 13.47 14.88 18.59
CA ALA A 278 14.90 14.56 18.59
C ALA A 278 15.74 15.66 17.92
N ALA A 279 15.25 16.27 16.84
CA ALA A 279 15.94 17.38 16.18
C ALA A 279 15.96 18.67 17.03
N ASP A 280 14.98 18.86 17.89
CA ASP A 280 14.97 19.95 18.88
C ASP A 280 15.91 19.68 20.07
N GLU A 281 15.94 18.44 20.54
CA GLU A 281 16.75 17.98 21.67
C GLU A 281 18.25 17.89 21.32
N ALA A 282 18.59 17.53 20.07
CA ALA A 282 19.96 17.23 19.62
C ALA A 282 21.04 18.26 20.04
N PRO A 283 20.81 19.58 19.96
CA PRO A 283 21.83 20.57 20.34
C PRO A 283 22.11 20.63 21.86
N THR A 284 21.20 20.14 22.69
CA THR A 284 21.31 20.25 24.17
C THR A 284 21.38 18.92 24.89
N ASP A 285 20.75 17.88 24.37
CA ASP A 285 20.82 16.52 24.91
C ASP A 285 20.90 15.51 23.76
N PRO A 286 22.09 15.31 23.17
CA PRO A 286 22.28 14.35 22.09
C PRO A 286 22.02 12.91 22.54
N GLY A 287 22.15 12.61 23.83
CA GLY A 287 21.89 11.28 24.39
C GLY A 287 20.41 10.93 24.37
N ALA A 288 19.56 11.83 24.87
CA ALA A 288 18.10 11.69 24.82
C ALA A 288 17.59 11.65 23.37
N ALA A 289 18.08 12.55 22.52
CA ALA A 289 17.72 12.59 21.11
C ALA A 289 18.06 11.26 20.40
N ALA A 290 19.25 10.70 20.63
CA ALA A 290 19.65 9.42 20.06
C ALA A 290 18.79 8.24 20.59
N ALA A 291 18.46 8.24 21.89
CA ALA A 291 17.57 7.23 22.47
C ALA A 291 16.17 7.28 21.86
N ARG A 292 15.63 8.48 21.64
CA ARG A 292 14.32 8.71 21.02
C ARG A 292 14.30 8.20 19.58
N LEU A 293 15.31 8.53 18.77
CA LEU A 293 15.43 8.03 17.39
C LEU A 293 15.48 6.50 17.35
N ARG A 294 16.25 5.85 18.25
CA ARG A 294 16.29 4.39 18.37
C ARG A 294 14.94 3.80 18.73
N SER A 295 14.24 4.35 19.73
CA SER A 295 12.91 3.86 20.13
C SER A 295 11.86 4.01 19.02
N ALA A 296 12.02 5.00 18.14
CA ALA A 296 11.15 5.21 17.00
C ALA A 296 11.53 4.33 15.78
N GLY A 297 12.63 3.59 15.84
CA GLY A 297 13.15 2.79 14.73
C GLY A 297 13.62 3.65 13.55
N ILE A 298 14.13 4.86 13.82
CA ILE A 298 14.75 5.71 12.80
C ILE A 298 16.21 5.28 12.62
N ASP A 299 16.52 4.79 11.43
CA ASP A 299 17.85 4.39 11.02
C ASP A 299 18.45 5.36 9.98
N ARG A 300 19.70 5.12 9.62
CA ARG A 300 20.43 5.98 8.68
C ARG A 300 19.86 5.93 7.26
N ALA A 301 19.30 4.79 6.84
CA ALA A 301 18.63 4.65 5.55
C ALA A 301 17.38 5.55 5.47
N ARG A 302 16.59 5.64 6.54
CA ARG A 302 15.48 6.59 6.65
C ARG A 302 15.97 8.03 6.65
N LEU A 303 17.07 8.33 7.35
CA LEU A 303 17.65 9.68 7.36
C LEU A 303 18.08 10.15 5.97
N GLU A 304 18.68 9.28 5.16
CA GLU A 304 19.11 9.65 3.80
C GLU A 304 17.93 10.07 2.91
N ALA A 305 16.82 9.34 2.99
CA ALA A 305 15.58 9.74 2.32
C ALA A 305 15.05 11.10 2.82
N MET A 306 15.37 11.48 4.06
CA MET A 306 14.96 12.75 4.64
C MET A 306 15.89 13.91 4.30
N ARG A 307 17.19 13.70 4.03
CA ARG A 307 18.12 14.78 3.66
C ARG A 307 17.62 15.58 2.45
N GLY A 308 17.06 14.90 1.46
CA GLY A 308 16.53 15.56 0.26
C GLY A 308 15.26 16.37 0.52
N ASN A 309 14.49 16.00 1.54
CA ASN A 309 13.18 16.62 1.82
C ASN A 309 13.25 17.67 2.94
N TRP A 310 13.95 17.37 4.05
CA TRP A 310 14.09 18.21 5.24
C TRP A 310 15.55 18.36 5.66
N PRO A 311 16.35 19.13 4.91
CA PRO A 311 17.79 19.26 5.17
C PRO A 311 18.09 19.81 6.57
N ALA A 312 17.31 20.77 7.07
CA ALA A 312 17.51 21.36 8.39
C ALA A 312 17.32 20.35 9.55
N VAL A 313 16.32 19.48 9.43
CA VAL A 313 16.03 18.45 10.42
C VAL A 313 17.07 17.34 10.33
N ALA A 314 17.38 16.90 9.12
CA ALA A 314 18.37 15.85 8.86
C ALA A 314 19.76 16.24 9.39
N ALA A 315 20.21 17.48 9.16
CA ALA A 315 21.50 17.97 9.62
C ALA A 315 21.66 17.93 11.15
N ARG A 316 20.57 18.13 11.90
CA ARG A 316 20.59 18.10 13.38
C ARG A 316 20.69 16.70 13.96
N ILE A 317 20.08 15.71 13.30
CA ILE A 317 20.00 14.33 13.80
C ILE A 317 21.08 13.41 13.20
N GLU A 318 21.70 13.80 12.09
CA GLU A 318 22.76 13.04 11.44
C GLU A 318 23.92 12.64 12.37
N PRO A 319 24.44 13.53 13.24
CA PRO A 319 25.53 13.18 14.16
C PRO A 319 25.14 12.14 15.22
N LEU A 320 23.83 11.89 15.41
CA LEU A 320 23.30 11.01 16.46
C LEU A 320 23.15 9.56 16.01
N LEU A 321 23.24 9.29 14.70
CA LEU A 321 23.07 7.95 14.15
C LEU A 321 24.43 7.26 14.00
N PRO A 322 24.53 5.96 14.37
CA PRO A 322 25.78 5.22 14.22
C PRO A 322 26.23 5.20 12.76
N GLU A 323 27.56 5.19 12.54
CA GLU A 323 28.11 4.97 11.21
C GLU A 323 27.74 3.58 10.71
N PRO A 324 27.44 3.43 9.40
CA PRO A 324 27.28 2.11 8.84
C PRO A 324 28.59 1.35 9.04
N PRO A 325 28.55 0.06 9.44
CA PRO A 325 29.77 -0.72 9.57
C PRO A 325 30.53 -0.67 8.24
N PRO A 326 31.86 -0.43 8.26
CA PRO A 326 32.66 -0.37 7.04
C PRO A 326 32.50 -1.69 6.29
N GLY A 327 31.94 -1.64 5.08
CA GLY A 327 31.77 -2.81 4.22
C GLY A 327 30.35 -3.13 3.71
N ARG A 328 29.31 -2.35 4.06
CA ARG A 328 28.02 -2.41 3.36
C ARG A 328 27.81 -1.21 2.45
N VAL A 329 28.59 -1.15 1.37
CA VAL A 329 28.19 -0.39 0.18
C VAL A 329 27.11 -1.22 -0.53
N ARG A 330 25.92 -0.63 -0.72
CA ARG A 330 24.90 -1.17 -1.62
C ARG A 330 25.21 -0.77 -3.05
#